data_AF-A0A3D1IYG8-F1
#
_entry.id   AF-A0A3D1IYG8-F1
#
_cell.length_a   1.000
_cell.length_b   1.000
_cell.length_c   1.000
_cell.angle_alpha   90.00
_cell.angle_beta   90.00
_cell.angle_gamma   90.00
#
_symmetry.space_group_name_H-M   'P 1'
#
loop_
_entity.id
_entity.type
_entity.pdbx_description
1 polymer ?
#
loop_
_entity_poly.entity_id
_entity_poly.type
_entity_poly.pdbx_seq_one_letter_code
_entity_poly.pdbx_strand_id
1 'polypeptide(L)'
;MGSDMKNLSMNGDAVALRERAEHILRKRKQQDPATPNTDADLRKQLHELQINQIELEMQNSALTELHEARMETELALKRYADLYDLAPIGYFTLDRAGLICEANLTAAALLGVERRQLPRQDFNAYISLDLQSDFKAFLVRVFAHKIRASCELVLSNFRHQPIFVHMDAVPDESGQTCRAIVENITLRKLAEKSLFNVHDQLERSVHERTAELTDINEALRVEVAERKRTEAALLESRAALRRLGAYQERIKEDERKRIAREIHDELGSLLTGIRANACVALGNAERGDRPLEQLADIAKLADLAIDTVRKVITELRPSVLDQLGVWAALEWYAGQVERRTGLACECVLDPHAVDTELDPERSTALFRIVQEALT
;
A
#
# COMPACT_ATOMS: atom_id res chain seq x y z
N MET A 1 -38.19 49.93 26.35
CA MET A 1 -39.45 50.68 26.48
C MET A 1 -40.50 50.00 27.38
N GLY A 2 -40.24 48.81 27.97
CA GLY A 2 -41.21 48.14 28.87
C GLY A 2 -41.00 48.38 30.38
N SER A 3 -39.92 49.08 30.77
CA SER A 3 -39.56 49.37 32.16
C SER A 3 -40.19 50.66 32.69
N ASP A 4 -40.36 51.70 31.85
CA ASP A 4 -40.92 52.99 32.28
C ASP A 4 -42.45 52.97 32.44
N MET A 5 -43.17 52.13 31.70
CA MET A 5 -44.64 52.00 31.82
C MET A 5 -45.09 51.25 33.08
N LYS A 6 -44.28 50.31 33.59
CA LYS A 6 -44.60 49.60 34.85
C LYS A 6 -44.42 50.50 36.07
N ASN A 7 -43.44 51.42 36.03
CA ASN A 7 -43.23 52.42 37.09
C ASN A 7 -44.34 53.49 37.12
N LEU A 8 -44.88 53.92 35.98
CA LEU A 8 -46.03 54.86 35.97
C LEU A 8 -47.33 54.23 36.50
N SER A 9 -47.57 52.94 36.23
CA SER A 9 -48.78 52.24 36.71
C SER A 9 -48.76 52.01 38.22
N MET A 10 -47.61 51.64 38.79
CA MET A 10 -47.50 51.48 40.25
C MET A 10 -47.63 52.81 41.01
N ASN A 11 -47.20 53.92 40.41
CA ASN A 11 -47.33 55.24 41.02
C ASN A 11 -48.79 55.73 41.05
N GLY A 12 -49.60 55.36 40.05
CA GLY A 12 -51.04 55.65 40.03
C GLY A 12 -51.85 54.88 41.08
N ASP A 13 -51.52 53.61 41.30
CA ASP A 13 -52.18 52.78 42.33
C ASP A 13 -51.84 53.26 43.76
N ALA A 14 -50.60 53.69 44.00
CA ALA A 14 -50.17 54.27 45.27
C ALA A 14 -50.91 55.58 45.61
N VAL A 15 -51.14 56.44 44.61
CA VAL A 15 -51.90 57.69 44.77
C VAL A 15 -53.39 57.40 45.05
N ALA A 16 -53.99 56.44 44.34
CA ALA A 16 -55.39 56.05 44.55
C ALA A 16 -55.62 55.38 45.93
N LEU A 17 -54.66 54.59 46.42
CA LEU A 17 -54.69 54.01 47.77
C LEU A 17 -54.58 55.10 48.85
N ARG A 18 -53.76 56.13 48.63
CA ARG A 18 -53.61 57.27 49.53
C ARG A 18 -54.88 58.11 49.61
N GLU A 19 -55.51 58.42 48.47
CA GLU A 19 -56.78 59.16 48.43
C GLU A 19 -57.93 58.39 49.12
N ARG A 20 -58.01 57.07 48.91
CA ARG A 20 -58.98 56.21 49.62
C ARG A 20 -58.72 56.14 51.12
N ALA A 21 -57.48 56.01 51.55
CA ALA A 21 -57.12 56.03 52.96
C ALA A 21 -57.47 57.37 53.63
N GLU A 22 -57.18 58.49 52.97
CA GLU A 22 -57.54 59.85 53.42
C GLU A 22 -59.06 60.05 53.50
N HIS A 23 -59.81 59.53 52.53
CA HIS A 23 -61.27 59.59 52.54
C HIS A 23 -61.90 58.75 53.67
N ILE A 24 -61.35 57.57 53.97
CA ILE A 24 -61.80 56.72 55.08
C ILE A 24 -61.46 57.37 56.43
N LEU A 25 -60.28 57.98 56.57
CA LEU A 25 -59.89 58.74 57.76
C LEU A 25 -60.78 59.96 58.01
N ARG A 26 -61.15 60.69 56.94
CA ARG A 26 -62.12 61.80 57.02
C ARG A 26 -63.50 61.33 57.48
N LYS A 27 -64.00 60.20 56.98
CA LYS A 27 -65.28 59.63 57.41
C LYS A 27 -65.26 59.18 58.88
N ARG A 28 -64.18 58.52 59.34
CA ARG A 28 -64.04 58.11 60.75
C ARG A 28 -63.95 59.31 61.71
N LYS A 29 -63.20 60.37 61.35
CA LYS A 29 -63.12 61.60 62.16
C LYS A 29 -64.44 62.38 62.26
N GLN A 30 -65.39 62.17 61.34
CA GLN A 30 -66.70 62.83 61.38
C GLN A 30 -67.74 62.07 62.19
N GLN A 31 -67.49 60.81 62.58
CA GLN A 31 -68.45 59.97 63.31
C GLN A 31 -68.19 59.87 64.83
N ASP A 32 -67.03 60.31 65.33
CA ASP A 32 -66.69 60.36 66.77
C ASP A 32 -66.42 61.81 67.22
N PRO A 33 -67.36 62.50 67.91
CA PRO A 33 -67.15 63.86 68.43
C PRO A 33 -66.64 63.89 69.89
N ALA A 34 -65.95 62.85 70.36
CA ALA A 34 -65.41 62.82 71.72
C ALA A 34 -63.94 63.29 71.76
N THR A 35 -63.73 64.52 72.23
CA THR A 35 -62.42 64.98 72.76
C THR A 35 -62.29 64.62 74.24
N PRO A 36 -61.30 63.77 74.59
CA PRO A 36 -60.50 63.96 75.80
C PRO A 36 -59.07 64.30 75.39
N ASN A 37 -58.72 65.59 75.49
CA ASN A 37 -57.35 66.08 75.42
C ASN A 37 -56.72 65.90 76.81
N THR A 38 -56.21 64.70 77.07
CA THR A 38 -55.12 64.51 78.03
C THR A 38 -53.90 64.06 77.23
N ASP A 39 -52.74 64.65 77.51
CA ASP A 39 -51.46 64.30 76.87
C ASP A 39 -51.18 62.77 76.90
N ALA A 40 -51.78 62.06 77.86
CA ALA A 40 -51.76 60.60 77.98
C ALA A 40 -52.51 59.84 76.86
N ASP A 41 -53.69 60.30 76.41
CA ASP A 41 -54.48 59.59 75.38
C ASP A 41 -53.91 59.83 73.98
N LEU A 42 -53.40 61.04 73.71
CA LEU A 42 -52.68 61.35 72.48
C LEU A 42 -51.39 60.52 72.36
N ARG A 43 -50.65 60.36 73.48
CA ARG A 43 -49.47 59.50 73.54
C ARG A 43 -49.81 58.03 73.29
N LYS A 44 -50.93 57.52 73.81
CA LYS A 44 -51.39 56.15 73.54
C LYS A 44 -51.71 55.93 72.06
N GLN A 45 -52.45 56.86 71.44
CA GLN A 45 -52.78 56.76 70.01
C GLN A 45 -51.54 56.88 69.11
N LEU A 46 -50.60 57.76 69.45
CA LEU A 46 -49.31 57.84 68.77
C LEU A 46 -48.50 56.55 68.93
N HIS A 47 -48.51 55.96 70.12
CA HIS A 47 -47.84 54.68 70.38
C HIS A 47 -48.48 53.52 69.59
N GLU A 48 -49.81 53.43 69.55
CA GLU A 48 -50.53 52.42 68.75
C GLU A 48 -50.27 52.59 67.25
N LEU A 49 -50.23 53.83 66.73
CA LEU A 49 -49.89 54.10 65.34
C LEU A 49 -48.44 53.73 65.02
N GLN A 50 -47.49 54.01 65.93
CA GLN A 50 -46.11 53.59 65.79
C GLN A 50 -45.97 52.07 65.79
N ILE A 51 -46.69 51.37 66.67
CA ILE A 51 -46.73 49.90 66.68
C ILE A 51 -47.27 49.36 65.35
N ASN A 52 -48.40 49.88 64.88
CA ASN A 52 -49.00 49.45 63.61
C ASN A 52 -48.09 49.76 62.42
N GLN A 53 -47.35 50.87 62.44
CA GLN A 53 -46.40 51.20 61.39
C GLN A 53 -45.22 50.23 61.38
N ILE A 54 -44.65 49.91 62.55
CA ILE A 54 -43.59 48.91 62.68
C ILE A 54 -44.10 47.53 62.23
N GLU A 55 -45.33 47.16 62.59
CA GLU A 55 -45.95 45.90 62.15
C GLU A 55 -46.08 45.84 60.62
N LEU A 56 -46.55 46.91 59.97
CA LEU A 56 -46.67 46.99 58.52
C LEU A 56 -45.31 46.97 57.82
N GLU A 57 -44.30 47.65 58.37
CA GLU A 57 -42.93 47.62 57.87
C GLU A 57 -42.34 46.21 57.96
N MET A 58 -42.55 45.50 59.08
CA MET A 58 -42.17 44.11 59.25
C MET A 58 -42.92 43.19 58.26
N GLN A 59 -44.23 43.37 58.08
CA GLN A 59 -45.03 42.59 57.13
C GLN A 59 -44.56 42.81 55.68
N ASN A 60 -44.27 44.05 55.29
CA ASN A 60 -43.76 44.37 53.95
C ASN A 60 -42.34 43.81 53.71
N SER A 61 -41.46 43.85 54.71
CA SER A 61 -40.14 43.22 54.64
C SER A 61 -40.27 41.71 54.43
N ALA A 62 -41.09 41.04 55.25
CA ALA A 62 -41.33 39.60 55.13
C ALA A 62 -41.96 39.20 53.79
N LEU A 63 -42.87 40.01 53.24
CA LEU A 63 -43.43 39.77 51.91
C LEU A 63 -42.37 39.87 50.80
N THR A 64 -41.45 40.83 50.91
CA THR A 64 -40.37 41.02 49.93
C THR A 64 -39.42 39.83 49.94
N GLU A 65 -38.99 39.40 51.13
CA GLU A 65 -38.14 38.19 51.31
C GLU A 65 -38.83 36.93 50.76
N LEU A 66 -40.13 36.76 51.02
CA LEU A 66 -40.90 35.62 50.52
C LEU A 66 -41.01 35.65 48.99
N HIS A 67 -41.20 36.82 48.39
CA HIS A 67 -41.24 36.97 46.95
C HIS A 67 -39.90 36.65 46.29
N GLU A 68 -38.79 37.10 46.89
CA GLU A 68 -37.44 36.79 46.40
C GLU A 68 -37.14 35.29 46.47
N ALA A 69 -37.40 34.65 47.62
CA ALA A 69 -37.21 33.22 47.79
C ALA A 69 -38.07 32.42 46.79
N ARG A 70 -39.32 32.83 46.58
CA ARG A 70 -40.20 32.20 45.59
C ARG A 70 -39.66 32.34 44.17
N MET A 71 -39.23 33.53 43.78
CA MET A 71 -38.64 33.78 42.47
C MET A 71 -37.40 32.91 42.21
N GLU A 72 -36.54 32.73 43.22
CA GLU A 72 -35.38 31.84 43.12
C GLU A 72 -35.80 30.38 42.87
N THR A 73 -36.81 29.89 43.61
CA THR A 73 -37.31 28.52 43.39
C THR A 73 -37.96 28.34 42.01
N GLU A 74 -38.71 29.33 41.53
CA GLU A 74 -39.34 29.28 40.20
C GLU A 74 -38.29 29.27 39.09
N LEU A 75 -37.22 30.07 39.23
CA LEU A 75 -36.09 30.08 38.29
C LEU A 75 -35.33 28.76 38.31
N ALA A 76 -35.08 28.19 39.49
CA ALA A 76 -34.43 26.89 39.62
C ALA A 76 -35.27 25.78 38.96
N LEU A 77 -36.57 25.74 39.24
CA LEU A 77 -37.50 24.76 38.66
C LEU A 77 -37.53 24.87 37.13
N LYS A 78 -37.56 26.10 36.59
CA LYS A 78 -37.51 26.33 35.14
C LYS A 78 -36.22 25.79 34.53
N ARG A 79 -35.06 26.06 35.14
CA ARG A 79 -33.78 25.54 34.68
C ARG A 79 -33.74 24.01 34.70
N TYR A 80 -34.31 23.37 35.72
CA TYR A 80 -34.40 21.90 35.76
C TYR A 80 -35.35 21.34 34.71
N ALA A 81 -36.49 21.99 34.47
CA ALA A 81 -37.43 21.60 33.43
C ALA A 81 -36.76 21.67 32.04
N ASP A 82 -36.02 22.73 31.75
CA ASP A 82 -35.29 22.88 30.48
C ASP A 82 -34.23 21.78 30.30
N LEU A 83 -33.44 21.48 31.34
CA LEU A 83 -32.45 20.39 31.30
C LEU A 83 -33.10 19.03 31.08
N TYR A 84 -34.26 18.77 31.70
CA TYR A 84 -34.99 17.52 31.55
C TYR A 84 -35.63 17.41 30.16
N ASP A 85 -36.33 18.45 29.69
CA ASP A 85 -37.10 18.41 28.45
C ASP A 85 -36.24 18.54 27.19
N LEU A 86 -35.13 19.30 27.24
CA LEU A 86 -34.25 19.53 26.09
C LEU A 86 -33.04 18.58 26.05
N ALA A 87 -32.93 17.64 26.98
CA ALA A 87 -31.87 16.63 26.93
C ALA A 87 -31.94 15.81 25.64
N PRO A 88 -30.81 15.50 24.97
CA PRO A 88 -30.78 14.67 23.76
C PRO A 88 -31.05 13.18 24.03
N ILE A 89 -31.50 12.85 25.23
CA ILE A 89 -31.79 11.49 25.72
C ILE A 89 -33.26 11.47 26.16
N GLY A 90 -33.97 10.39 25.82
CA GLY A 90 -35.33 10.18 26.26
C GLY A 90 -35.37 9.77 27.73
N TYR A 91 -35.93 10.60 28.60
CA TYR A 91 -36.18 10.25 29.99
C TYR A 91 -37.58 9.67 30.12
N PHE A 92 -37.69 8.54 30.80
CA PHE A 92 -38.93 7.87 31.14
C PHE A 92 -38.97 7.53 32.62
N THR A 93 -40.12 7.70 33.24
CA THR A 93 -40.46 7.05 34.50
C THR A 93 -41.45 5.94 34.19
N LEU A 94 -41.08 4.69 34.46
CA LEU A 94 -41.91 3.52 34.19
C LEU A 94 -42.33 2.87 35.51
N ASP A 95 -43.52 2.27 35.55
CA ASP A 95 -43.92 1.41 36.67
C ASP A 95 -43.41 -0.04 36.51
N ARG A 96 -43.72 -0.89 37.49
CA ARG A 96 -43.36 -2.33 37.44
C ARG A 96 -43.93 -3.10 36.26
N ALA A 97 -45.05 -2.65 35.70
CA ALA A 97 -45.67 -3.26 34.54
C ALA A 97 -45.11 -2.72 33.21
N GLY A 98 -44.31 -1.65 33.24
CA GLY A 98 -43.78 -0.97 32.06
C GLY A 98 -44.69 0.14 31.53
N LEU A 99 -45.70 0.57 32.30
CA LEU A 99 -46.51 1.72 31.94
C LEU A 99 -45.72 3.01 32.15
N ILE A 100 -45.85 3.92 31.19
CA ILE A 100 -45.19 5.23 31.24
C ILE A 100 -45.92 6.11 32.26
N CYS A 101 -45.26 6.47 33.35
CA CYS A 101 -45.76 7.45 34.31
C CYS A 101 -45.41 8.87 33.84
N GLU A 102 -44.16 9.09 33.46
CA GLU A 102 -43.65 10.38 33.01
C GLU A 102 -42.67 10.21 31.87
N ALA A 103 -42.57 11.24 31.02
CA ALA A 103 -41.61 11.27 29.92
C ALA A 103 -41.24 12.73 29.58
N ASN A 104 -40.01 12.95 29.11
CA ASN A 104 -39.56 14.25 28.59
C ASN A 104 -39.95 14.45 27.12
N LEU A 105 -39.64 15.62 26.54
CA LEU A 105 -39.95 15.89 25.12
C LEU A 105 -39.20 14.97 24.16
N THR A 106 -37.93 14.65 24.44
CA THR A 106 -37.13 13.74 23.58
C THR A 106 -37.68 12.32 23.59
N ALA A 107 -38.13 11.81 24.74
CA ALA A 107 -38.82 10.54 24.87
C ALA A 107 -40.09 10.49 24.01
N ALA A 108 -40.87 11.57 24.02
CA ALA A 108 -42.06 11.71 23.17
C ALA A 108 -41.72 11.70 21.68
N ALA A 109 -40.66 12.42 21.28
CA ALA A 109 -40.17 12.44 19.91
C ALA A 109 -39.66 11.05 19.45
N LEU A 110 -38.97 10.30 20.32
CA LEU A 110 -38.49 8.94 20.05
C LEU A 110 -39.63 7.95 19.77
N LEU A 111 -40.72 8.05 20.53
CA LEU A 111 -41.90 7.20 20.36
C LEU A 111 -42.84 7.70 19.25
N GLY A 112 -42.66 8.93 18.77
CA GLY A 112 -43.51 9.55 17.74
C GLY A 112 -44.90 9.95 18.24
N VAL A 113 -45.05 10.16 19.55
CA VAL A 113 -46.34 10.46 20.21
C VAL A 113 -46.21 11.75 21.00
N GLU A 114 -47.30 12.53 21.10
CA GLU A 114 -47.30 13.73 21.92
C GLU A 114 -47.12 13.40 23.41
N ARG A 115 -46.28 14.16 24.13
CA ARG A 115 -45.98 13.95 25.56
C ARG A 115 -47.24 13.81 26.44
N ARG A 116 -48.31 14.54 26.10
CA ARG A 116 -49.58 14.52 26.86
C ARG A 116 -50.33 13.19 26.76
N GLN A 117 -50.06 12.39 25.73
CA GLN A 117 -50.74 11.12 25.46
C GLN A 117 -49.99 9.92 26.01
N LEU A 118 -48.70 10.08 26.33
CA LEU A 118 -47.83 9.01 26.84
C LEU A 118 -48.21 8.46 28.23
N PRO A 119 -48.69 9.25 29.20
CA PRO A 119 -49.00 8.70 30.52
C PRO A 119 -50.00 7.55 30.45
N ARG A 120 -49.70 6.47 31.17
CA ARG A 120 -50.45 5.20 31.24
C ARG A 120 -50.43 4.35 29.95
N GLN A 121 -49.65 4.72 28.95
CA GLN A 121 -49.41 3.84 27.82
C GLN A 121 -48.35 2.79 28.18
N ASP A 122 -48.47 1.61 27.58
CA ASP A 122 -47.49 0.54 27.73
C ASP A 122 -46.27 0.81 26.84
N PHE A 123 -45.09 0.98 27.45
CA PHE A 123 -43.85 1.17 26.69
C PHE A 123 -43.54 -0.04 25.79
N ASN A 124 -43.91 -1.25 26.23
CA ASN A 124 -43.67 -2.48 25.49
C ASN A 124 -44.40 -2.51 24.12
N ALA A 125 -45.50 -1.75 23.97
CA ALA A 125 -46.22 -1.61 22.71
C ALA A 125 -45.42 -0.88 21.62
N TYR A 126 -44.35 -0.16 22.00
CA TYR A 126 -43.48 0.58 21.09
C TYR A 126 -42.23 -0.21 20.65
N ILE A 127 -42.03 -1.40 21.23
CA ILE A 127 -40.88 -2.27 20.97
C ILE A 127 -41.24 -3.28 19.88
N SER A 128 -40.27 -3.61 19.02
CA SER A 128 -40.37 -4.70 18.06
C SER A 128 -40.77 -6.01 18.76
N LEU A 129 -41.65 -6.79 18.13
CA LEU A 129 -42.24 -8.00 18.71
C LEU A 129 -41.18 -8.99 19.23
N ASP A 130 -40.04 -9.10 18.54
CA ASP A 130 -38.96 -10.04 18.88
C ASP A 130 -38.28 -9.70 20.22
N LEU A 131 -38.30 -8.43 20.65
CA LEU A 131 -37.59 -7.94 21.85
C LEU A 131 -38.53 -7.60 23.02
N GLN A 132 -39.84 -7.80 22.87
CA GLN A 132 -40.81 -7.51 23.94
C GLN A 132 -40.61 -8.41 25.17
N SER A 133 -40.31 -9.68 24.96
CA SER A 133 -40.03 -10.63 26.04
C SER A 133 -38.73 -10.27 26.78
N ASP A 134 -37.71 -9.82 26.05
CA ASP A 134 -36.43 -9.40 26.62
C ASP A 134 -36.59 -8.13 27.47
N PHE A 135 -37.42 -7.18 27.02
CA PHE A 135 -37.76 -5.99 27.79
C PHE A 135 -38.50 -6.32 29.10
N LYS A 136 -39.47 -7.25 29.06
CA LYS A 136 -40.16 -7.70 30.28
C LYS A 136 -39.19 -8.34 31.27
N ALA A 137 -38.29 -9.21 30.78
CA ALA A 137 -37.25 -9.81 31.60
C ALA A 137 -36.28 -8.75 32.16
N PHE A 138 -35.95 -7.73 31.37
CA PHE A 138 -35.16 -6.59 31.81
C PHE A 138 -35.81 -5.83 32.95
N LEU A 139 -37.09 -5.47 32.84
CA LEU A 139 -37.81 -4.78 33.93
C LEU A 139 -37.82 -5.61 35.21
N VAL A 140 -38.09 -6.92 35.12
CA VAL A 140 -38.03 -7.83 36.27
C VAL A 140 -36.65 -7.77 36.95
N ARG A 141 -35.55 -7.78 36.18
CA ARG A 141 -34.19 -7.68 36.74
C ARG A 141 -33.95 -6.35 37.45
N VAL A 142 -34.34 -5.23 36.84
CA VAL A 142 -34.19 -3.88 37.41
C VAL A 142 -34.85 -3.81 38.79
N PHE A 143 -36.11 -4.24 38.88
CA PHE A 143 -36.88 -4.18 40.13
C PHE A 143 -36.47 -5.23 41.16
N ALA A 144 -36.12 -6.45 40.74
CA ALA A 144 -35.77 -7.54 41.66
C ALA A 144 -34.43 -7.32 42.34
N HIS A 145 -33.42 -6.82 41.62
CA HIS A 145 -32.07 -6.68 42.14
C HIS A 145 -31.77 -5.31 42.74
N LYS A 146 -32.64 -4.30 42.49
CA LYS A 146 -32.39 -2.89 42.85
C LYS A 146 -31.07 -2.33 42.28
N ILE A 147 -30.63 -2.86 41.14
CA ILE A 147 -29.38 -2.49 40.48
C ILE A 147 -29.69 -1.83 39.13
N ARG A 148 -28.85 -0.88 38.71
CA ARG A 148 -28.86 -0.34 37.35
C ARG A 148 -28.70 -1.47 36.34
N ALA A 149 -29.63 -1.58 35.39
CA ALA A 149 -29.48 -2.51 34.27
C ALA A 149 -29.54 -1.76 32.95
N SER A 150 -28.94 -2.37 31.93
CA SER A 150 -28.87 -1.85 30.57
C SER A 150 -29.43 -2.87 29.58
N CYS A 151 -30.05 -2.40 28.50
CA CYS A 151 -30.46 -3.24 27.37
C CYS A 151 -30.45 -2.45 26.05
N GLU A 152 -30.42 -3.17 24.93
CA GLU A 152 -30.65 -2.58 23.60
C GLU A 152 -32.00 -3.06 23.08
N LEU A 153 -32.75 -2.14 22.48
CA LEU A 153 -34.10 -2.39 21.98
C LEU A 153 -34.25 -1.82 20.57
N VAL A 154 -35.29 -2.27 19.87
CA VAL A 154 -35.70 -1.71 18.59
C VAL A 154 -37.11 -1.17 18.73
N LEU A 155 -37.29 0.13 18.47
CA LEU A 155 -38.59 0.78 18.47
C LEU A 155 -39.24 0.69 17.08
N SER A 156 -40.53 0.36 17.04
CA SER A 156 -41.29 0.02 15.81
C SER A 156 -42.24 1.13 15.32
N ASN A 157 -42.56 2.12 16.16
CA ASN A 157 -43.65 3.06 15.89
C ASN A 157 -43.25 4.36 15.17
N PHE A 158 -41.97 4.55 14.82
CA PHE A 158 -41.51 5.76 14.14
C PHE A 158 -41.43 5.58 12.62
N ARG A 159 -42.43 6.10 11.88
CA ARG A 159 -42.44 6.16 10.39
C ARG A 159 -42.10 4.84 9.67
N HIS A 160 -42.42 3.70 10.28
CA HIS A 160 -42.09 2.35 9.80
C HIS A 160 -40.58 2.04 9.63
N GLN A 161 -39.70 2.84 10.23
CA GLN A 161 -38.26 2.56 10.26
C GLN A 161 -37.84 2.10 11.66
N PRO A 162 -37.03 1.03 11.77
CA PRO A 162 -36.54 0.58 13.06
C PRO A 162 -35.57 1.61 13.64
N ILE A 163 -35.85 2.07 14.86
CA ILE A 163 -34.90 2.87 15.64
C ILE A 163 -34.24 1.98 16.66
N PHE A 164 -32.93 1.84 16.57
CA PHE A 164 -32.14 1.15 17.59
C PHE A 164 -31.93 2.09 18.76
N VAL A 165 -32.26 1.63 19.97
CA VAL A 165 -32.09 2.41 21.18
C VAL A 165 -31.33 1.63 22.24
N HIS A 166 -30.54 2.34 23.03
CA HIS A 166 -29.95 1.83 24.25
C HIS A 166 -30.74 2.36 25.44
N MET A 167 -31.14 1.49 26.35
CA MET A 167 -31.89 1.85 27.54
C MET A 167 -31.12 1.45 28.81
N ASP A 168 -30.92 2.43 29.70
CA ASP A 168 -30.51 2.19 31.09
C ASP A 168 -31.67 2.49 32.02
N ALA A 169 -31.94 1.61 32.99
CA ALA A 169 -32.95 1.84 34.00
C ALA A 169 -32.43 1.63 35.41
N VAL A 170 -32.86 2.49 36.32
CA VAL A 170 -32.55 2.45 37.76
C VAL A 170 -33.87 2.51 38.54
N PRO A 171 -34.13 1.60 39.48
CA PRO A 171 -35.34 1.64 40.28
C PRO A 171 -35.30 2.83 41.25
N ASP A 172 -36.46 3.42 41.49
CA ASP A 172 -36.65 4.45 42.50
C ASP A 172 -36.54 3.89 43.93
N GLU A 173 -36.35 4.75 44.93
CA GLU A 173 -36.22 4.36 46.35
C GLU A 173 -37.42 3.55 46.85
N SER A 174 -38.62 3.89 46.36
CA SER A 174 -39.87 3.17 46.62
C SER A 174 -39.92 1.77 46.02
N GLY A 175 -39.10 1.49 45.00
CA GLY A 175 -39.13 0.27 44.20
C GLY A 175 -40.43 0.04 43.44
N GLN A 176 -41.28 1.07 43.28
CA GLN A 176 -42.55 0.99 42.55
C GLN A 176 -42.40 1.48 41.10
N THR A 177 -41.48 2.41 40.87
CA THR A 177 -41.13 2.94 39.55
C THR A 177 -39.65 2.80 39.30
N CYS A 178 -39.24 2.90 38.03
CA CYS A 178 -37.86 3.04 37.62
C CYS A 178 -37.69 4.26 36.72
N ARG A 179 -36.55 4.92 36.84
CA ARG A 179 -36.11 5.98 35.93
C ARG A 179 -35.29 5.33 34.84
N ALA A 180 -35.74 5.46 33.61
CA ALA A 180 -35.07 4.95 32.44
C ALA A 180 -34.60 6.10 31.55
N ILE A 181 -33.40 5.96 31.00
CA ILE A 181 -32.88 6.78 29.93
C ILE A 181 -32.83 5.96 28.66
N VAL A 182 -33.20 6.57 27.53
CA VAL A 182 -33.27 5.92 26.21
C VAL A 182 -32.51 6.79 25.21
N GLU A 183 -31.42 6.27 24.69
CA GLU A 183 -30.57 6.93 23.70
C GLU A 183 -30.76 6.28 22.33
N ASN A 184 -30.86 7.09 21.26
CA ASN A 184 -30.91 6.57 19.90
C ASN A 184 -29.51 6.22 19.40
N ILE A 185 -29.27 4.94 19.13
CA ILE A 185 -27.99 4.39 18.67
C ILE A 185 -28.02 3.92 17.21
N THR A 186 -29.05 4.32 16.44
CA THR A 186 -29.25 3.86 15.05
C THR A 186 -28.05 4.19 14.16
N LEU A 187 -27.56 5.44 14.20
CA LEU A 187 -26.39 5.85 13.41
C LEU A 187 -25.14 5.06 13.78
N ARG A 188 -24.95 4.79 15.07
CA ARG A 188 -23.83 3.99 15.57
C ARG A 188 -23.89 2.55 15.05
N LYS A 189 -25.05 1.88 15.17
CA LYS A 189 -25.24 0.51 14.66
C LYS A 189 -25.03 0.41 13.14
N LEU A 190 -25.49 1.41 12.38
CA LEU A 190 -25.27 1.47 10.93
C LEU A 190 -23.79 1.66 10.57
N ALA A 191 -23.08 2.54 11.28
CA ALA A 191 -21.64 2.75 11.09
C ALA A 191 -20.83 1.49 11.44
N GLU A 192 -21.13 0.84 12.56
CA GLU A 192 -20.50 -0.42 12.97
C GLU A 192 -20.68 -1.51 11.89
N LYS A 193 -21.90 -1.66 11.34
CA LYS A 193 -22.17 -2.61 10.25
C LYS A 193 -21.41 -2.26 8.96
N SER A 194 -21.34 -0.99 8.60
CA SER A 194 -20.61 -0.54 7.42
C SER A 194 -19.11 -0.80 7.56
N LEU A 195 -18.54 -0.53 8.73
CA LEU A 195 -17.12 -0.81 9.02
C LEU A 195 -16.82 -2.30 8.94
N PHE A 196 -17.67 -3.13 9.53
CA PHE A 196 -17.52 -4.58 9.47
C PHE A 196 -17.49 -5.09 8.01
N ASN A 197 -18.43 -4.63 7.18
CA ASN A 197 -18.48 -5.04 5.77
C ASN A 197 -17.25 -4.60 4.97
N VAL A 198 -16.78 -3.37 5.18
CA VAL A 198 -15.57 -2.87 4.50
C VAL A 198 -14.32 -3.62 4.97
N HIS A 199 -14.24 -3.94 6.26
CA HIS A 199 -13.12 -4.69 6.80
C HIS A 199 -13.06 -6.12 6.25
N ASP A 200 -14.18 -6.84 6.25
CA ASP A 200 -14.28 -8.19 5.67
C ASP A 200 -13.94 -8.20 4.17
N GLN A 201 -14.39 -7.19 3.41
CA GLN A 201 -14.00 -7.05 2.00
C GLN A 201 -12.50 -6.79 1.82
N LEU A 202 -11.92 -5.92 2.66
CA LEU A 202 -10.49 -5.62 2.61
C LEU A 202 -9.65 -6.85 2.96
N GLU A 203 -10.02 -7.59 3.99
CA GLU A 203 -9.32 -8.81 4.39
C GLU A 203 -9.32 -9.86 3.27
N ARG A 204 -10.46 -10.07 2.60
CA ARG A 204 -10.53 -10.97 1.44
C ARG A 204 -9.62 -10.50 0.30
N SER A 205 -9.68 -9.22 -0.05
CA SER A 205 -8.85 -8.67 -1.13
C SER A 205 -7.35 -8.74 -0.81
N VAL A 206 -6.96 -8.50 0.45
CA VAL A 206 -5.57 -8.66 0.91
C VAL A 206 -5.14 -10.11 0.81
N HIS A 207 -5.98 -11.06 1.21
CA HIS A 207 -5.66 -12.48 1.11
C HIS A 207 -5.47 -12.93 -0.35
N GLU A 208 -6.41 -12.60 -1.23
CA GLU A 208 -6.33 -12.88 -2.67
C GLU A 208 -5.07 -12.28 -3.29
N ARG A 209 -4.81 -10.99 -3.05
CA ARG A 209 -3.66 -10.31 -3.65
C ARG A 209 -2.34 -10.81 -3.10
N THR A 210 -2.29 -11.22 -1.83
CA THR A 210 -1.08 -11.80 -1.23
C THR A 210 -0.78 -13.16 -1.85
N ALA A 211 -1.79 -14.00 -2.09
CA ALA A 211 -1.63 -15.28 -2.77
C ALA A 211 -1.13 -15.11 -4.22
N GLU A 212 -1.74 -14.19 -4.99
CA GLU A 212 -1.27 -13.89 -6.35
C GLU A 212 0.18 -13.39 -6.36
N LEU A 213 0.54 -12.50 -5.41
CA LEU A 213 1.89 -11.97 -5.31
C LEU A 213 2.90 -13.06 -4.94
N THR A 214 2.55 -14.00 -4.06
CA THR A 214 3.44 -15.11 -3.71
C THR A 214 3.72 -16.00 -4.93
N ASP A 215 2.69 -16.32 -5.71
CA ASP A 215 2.82 -17.15 -6.91
C ASP A 215 3.71 -16.48 -7.97
N ILE A 216 3.48 -15.18 -8.23
CA ILE A 216 4.29 -14.41 -9.17
C ILE A 216 5.74 -14.30 -8.69
N ASN A 217 5.96 -14.10 -7.38
CA ASN A 217 7.31 -13.97 -6.84
C ASN A 217 8.08 -15.28 -6.93
N GLU A 218 7.42 -16.42 -6.71
CA GLU A 218 8.02 -17.73 -6.89
C GLU A 218 8.37 -18.00 -8.36
N ALA A 219 7.46 -17.71 -9.30
CA ALA A 219 7.73 -17.83 -10.73
C ALA A 219 8.92 -16.95 -11.16
N LEU A 220 8.97 -15.70 -10.70
CA LEU A 220 10.06 -14.76 -11.01
C LEU A 220 11.40 -15.24 -10.44
N ARG A 221 11.40 -15.84 -9.24
CA ARG A 221 12.62 -16.42 -8.64
C ARG A 221 13.17 -17.57 -9.49
N VAL A 222 12.30 -18.42 -10.02
CA VAL A 222 12.69 -19.51 -10.92
C VAL A 222 13.30 -18.95 -12.20
N GLU A 223 12.64 -17.99 -12.84
CA GLU A 223 13.13 -17.35 -14.08
C GLU A 223 14.50 -16.68 -13.87
N VAL A 224 14.67 -15.93 -12.77
CA VAL A 224 15.95 -15.29 -12.43
C VAL A 224 17.05 -16.32 -12.20
N ALA A 225 16.73 -17.44 -11.55
CA ALA A 225 17.71 -18.52 -11.35
C ALA A 225 18.14 -19.16 -12.67
N GLU A 226 17.21 -19.41 -13.59
CA GLU A 226 17.51 -19.95 -14.92
C GLU A 226 18.34 -18.96 -15.75
N ARG A 227 17.97 -17.68 -15.74
CA ARG A 227 18.72 -16.63 -16.45
C ARG A 227 20.15 -16.50 -15.94
N LYS A 228 20.37 -16.60 -14.63
CA LYS A 228 21.72 -16.61 -14.06
C LYS A 228 22.55 -17.82 -14.49
N ARG A 229 21.94 -19.01 -14.58
CA ARG A 229 22.63 -20.23 -15.04
C ARG A 229 23.04 -20.12 -16.50
N THR A 230 22.15 -19.63 -17.35
CA THR A 230 22.43 -19.45 -18.79
C THR A 230 23.51 -18.38 -19.02
N GLU A 231 23.48 -17.28 -18.27
CA GLU A 231 24.53 -16.25 -18.31
C GLU A 231 25.89 -16.78 -17.87
N ALA A 232 25.95 -17.57 -16.79
CA ALA A 232 27.19 -18.19 -16.33
C ALA A 232 27.77 -19.16 -17.37
N ALA A 233 26.94 -20.02 -17.95
CA ALA A 233 27.35 -20.96 -19.01
C ALA A 233 27.85 -20.21 -20.26
N LEU A 234 27.21 -19.10 -20.63
CA LEU A 234 27.65 -18.27 -21.75
C LEU A 234 29.02 -17.62 -21.49
N LEU A 235 29.25 -17.12 -20.28
CA LEU A 235 30.54 -16.55 -19.88
C LEU A 235 31.66 -17.59 -19.91
N GLU A 236 31.39 -18.80 -19.43
CA GLU A 236 32.34 -19.91 -19.47
C GLU A 236 32.67 -20.32 -20.91
N SER A 237 31.66 -20.49 -21.77
CA SER A 237 31.85 -20.80 -23.19
C SER A 237 32.66 -19.72 -23.91
N ARG A 238 32.37 -18.43 -23.67
CA ARG A 238 33.15 -17.31 -24.23
C ARG A 238 34.61 -17.34 -23.76
N ALA A 239 34.85 -17.66 -22.49
CA ALA A 239 36.21 -17.79 -21.97
C ALA A 239 36.96 -18.98 -22.60
N ALA A 240 36.29 -20.11 -22.81
CA ALA A 240 36.84 -21.27 -23.48
C ALA A 240 37.21 -20.97 -24.94
N LEU A 241 36.31 -20.32 -25.69
CA LEU A 241 36.57 -19.91 -27.08
C LEU A 241 37.77 -18.95 -27.18
N ARG A 242 37.88 -17.98 -26.27
CA ARG A 242 39.05 -17.07 -26.22
C ARG A 242 40.35 -17.82 -25.97
N ARG A 243 40.37 -18.80 -25.05
CA ARG A 243 41.56 -19.62 -24.78
C ARG A 243 41.94 -20.46 -25.99
N LEU A 244 40.96 -21.09 -26.63
CA LEU A 244 41.20 -21.90 -27.82
C LEU A 244 41.73 -21.06 -28.98
N GLY A 245 41.16 -19.86 -29.22
CA GLY A 245 41.66 -18.92 -30.22
C GLY A 245 43.11 -18.48 -29.94
N ALA A 246 43.43 -18.13 -28.69
CA ALA A 246 44.80 -17.77 -28.31
C ALA A 246 45.79 -18.94 -28.47
N TYR A 247 45.35 -20.16 -28.16
CA TYR A 247 46.16 -21.36 -28.34
C TYR A 247 46.42 -21.66 -29.82
N GLN A 248 45.41 -21.54 -30.68
CA GLN A 248 45.56 -21.71 -32.12
C GLN A 248 46.53 -20.70 -32.72
N GLU A 249 46.44 -19.42 -32.36
CA GLU A 249 47.38 -18.41 -32.83
C GLU A 249 48.81 -18.69 -32.37
N ARG A 250 48.98 -19.16 -31.13
CA ARG A 250 50.30 -19.58 -30.63
C ARG A 250 50.88 -20.73 -31.45
N ILE A 251 50.09 -21.78 -31.71
CA ILE A 251 50.54 -22.91 -32.55
C ILE A 251 50.93 -22.43 -33.95
N LYS A 252 50.10 -21.60 -34.60
CA LYS A 252 50.40 -21.08 -35.94
C LYS A 252 51.70 -20.27 -35.97
N GLU A 253 51.94 -19.45 -34.95
CA GLU A 253 53.15 -18.63 -34.85
C GLU A 253 54.40 -19.48 -34.59
N ASP A 254 54.31 -20.47 -33.69
CA ASP A 254 55.40 -21.40 -33.41
C ASP A 254 55.76 -22.22 -34.66
N GLU A 255 54.76 -22.63 -35.43
CA GLU A 255 54.94 -23.36 -36.68
C GLU A 255 55.59 -22.50 -37.77
N ARG A 256 55.15 -21.25 -37.94
CA ARG A 256 55.82 -20.28 -38.84
C ARG A 256 57.29 -20.10 -38.48
N LYS A 257 57.61 -20.01 -37.19
CA LYS A 257 59.00 -19.87 -36.71
C LYS A 257 59.82 -21.14 -36.89
N ARG A 258 59.23 -22.32 -36.76
CA ARG A 258 59.90 -23.60 -37.02
C ARG A 258 60.27 -23.69 -38.50
N ILE A 259 59.30 -23.43 -39.36
CA ILE A 259 59.45 -23.51 -40.81
C ILE A 259 60.45 -22.48 -41.32
N ALA A 260 60.39 -21.23 -40.85
CA ALA A 260 61.37 -20.21 -41.23
C ALA A 260 62.80 -20.62 -40.87
N ARG A 261 63.01 -21.33 -39.74
CA ARG A 261 64.32 -21.86 -39.35
C ARG A 261 64.75 -23.02 -40.25
N GLU A 262 63.88 -24.00 -40.50
CA GLU A 262 64.19 -25.13 -41.38
C GLU A 262 64.53 -24.66 -42.81
N ILE A 263 63.75 -23.73 -43.36
CA ILE A 263 64.04 -23.08 -44.65
C ILE A 263 65.41 -22.41 -44.63
N HIS A 264 65.69 -21.60 -43.60
CA HIS A 264 66.95 -20.87 -43.52
C HIS A 264 68.15 -21.81 -43.36
N ASP A 265 68.02 -22.87 -42.56
CA ASP A 265 69.11 -23.81 -42.28
C ASP A 265 69.39 -24.71 -43.50
N GLU A 266 68.36 -25.28 -44.13
CA GLU A 266 68.54 -26.16 -45.30
C GLU A 266 68.85 -25.38 -46.58
N LEU A 267 68.03 -24.39 -46.96
CA LEU A 267 68.28 -23.61 -48.18
C LEU A 267 69.48 -22.69 -48.03
N GLY A 268 69.68 -22.09 -46.86
CA GLY A 268 70.84 -21.24 -46.61
C GLY A 268 72.15 -22.00 -46.74
N SER A 269 72.18 -23.26 -46.29
CA SER A 269 73.35 -24.14 -46.48
C SER A 269 73.60 -24.45 -47.96
N LEU A 270 72.56 -24.81 -48.72
CA LEU A 270 72.67 -25.12 -50.15
C LEU A 270 73.11 -23.89 -50.97
N LEU A 271 72.49 -22.73 -50.74
CA LEU A 271 72.86 -21.47 -51.39
C LEU A 271 74.28 -21.05 -51.05
N THR A 272 74.74 -21.29 -49.81
CA THR A 272 76.13 -21.04 -49.42
C THR A 272 77.09 -21.95 -50.18
N GLY A 273 76.75 -23.23 -50.33
CA GLY A 273 77.51 -24.19 -51.15
C GLY A 273 77.57 -23.80 -52.63
N ILE A 274 76.44 -23.37 -53.21
CA ILE A 274 76.38 -22.85 -54.59
C ILE A 274 77.31 -21.65 -54.75
N ARG A 275 77.23 -20.67 -53.84
CA ARG A 275 78.07 -19.46 -53.87
C ARG A 275 79.56 -19.79 -53.76
N ALA A 276 79.93 -20.73 -52.89
CA ALA A 276 81.32 -21.15 -52.71
C ALA A 276 81.86 -21.80 -53.99
N ASN A 277 81.12 -22.77 -54.57
CA ASN A 277 81.52 -23.40 -55.82
C ASN A 277 81.58 -22.42 -56.99
N ALA A 278 80.65 -21.47 -57.06
CA ALA A 278 80.66 -20.41 -58.09
C ALA A 278 81.90 -19.51 -57.99
N CYS A 279 82.31 -19.15 -56.76
CA CYS A 279 83.52 -18.36 -56.53
C CYS A 279 84.78 -19.10 -56.99
N VAL A 280 84.89 -20.40 -56.67
CA VAL A 280 85.99 -21.26 -57.13
C VAL A 280 85.99 -21.42 -58.65
N ALA A 281 84.82 -21.62 -59.26
CA ALA A 281 84.67 -21.73 -60.70
C ALA A 281 85.14 -20.46 -61.44
N LEU A 282 84.74 -19.28 -60.95
CA LEU A 282 85.17 -17.99 -61.50
C LEU A 282 86.68 -17.81 -61.41
N GLY A 283 87.29 -18.11 -60.25
CA GLY A 283 88.74 -17.99 -60.06
C GLY A 283 89.55 -18.99 -60.91
N ASN A 284 89.01 -20.18 -61.21
CA ASN A 284 89.64 -21.14 -62.10
C ASN A 284 89.52 -20.72 -63.58
N ALA A 285 88.36 -20.18 -63.97
CA ALA A 285 88.14 -19.65 -65.33
C ALA A 285 89.07 -18.47 -65.64
N GLU A 286 89.32 -17.57 -64.68
CA GLU A 286 90.28 -16.47 -64.81
C GLU A 286 91.73 -16.94 -65.03
N ARG A 287 92.09 -18.13 -64.52
CA ARG A 287 93.41 -18.76 -64.72
C ARG A 287 93.51 -19.57 -66.02
N GLY A 288 92.43 -19.65 -66.80
CA GLY A 288 92.37 -20.38 -68.07
C GLY A 288 91.97 -21.86 -67.94
N ASP A 289 91.65 -22.33 -66.74
CA ASP A 289 91.14 -23.69 -66.50
C ASP A 289 89.63 -23.77 -66.80
N ARG A 290 89.15 -24.96 -67.21
CA ARG A 290 87.70 -25.20 -67.39
C ARG A 290 87.10 -25.75 -66.08
N PRO A 291 86.27 -24.99 -65.35
CA PRO A 291 85.74 -25.41 -64.05
C PRO A 291 84.51 -26.33 -64.19
N LEU A 292 84.64 -27.40 -64.98
CA LEU A 292 83.52 -28.31 -65.28
C LEU A 292 82.98 -29.01 -64.03
N GLU A 293 83.87 -29.36 -63.09
CA GLU A 293 83.51 -30.02 -61.82
C GLU A 293 82.70 -29.08 -60.91
N GLN A 294 83.17 -27.84 -60.73
CA GLN A 294 82.46 -26.86 -59.90
C GLN A 294 81.10 -26.47 -60.51
N LEU A 295 81.01 -26.35 -61.84
CA LEU A 295 79.73 -26.10 -62.53
C LEU A 295 78.76 -27.27 -62.36
N ALA A 296 79.25 -28.51 -62.41
CA ALA A 296 78.43 -29.69 -62.17
C ALA A 296 77.93 -29.75 -60.72
N ASP A 297 78.76 -29.39 -59.74
CA ASP A 297 78.36 -29.36 -58.33
C ASP A 297 77.40 -28.20 -58.00
N ILE A 298 77.54 -27.04 -58.66
CA ILE A 298 76.55 -25.95 -58.60
C ILE A 298 75.20 -26.43 -59.12
N ALA A 299 75.15 -27.12 -60.26
CA ALA A 299 73.91 -27.63 -60.82
C ALA A 299 73.23 -28.62 -59.85
N LYS A 300 73.99 -29.57 -59.30
CA LYS A 300 73.47 -30.52 -58.30
C LYS A 300 72.93 -29.84 -57.05
N LEU A 301 73.64 -28.85 -56.50
CA LEU A 301 73.20 -28.11 -55.31
C LEU A 301 71.96 -27.25 -55.61
N ALA A 302 71.85 -26.71 -56.83
CA ALA A 302 70.66 -25.96 -57.26
C ALA A 302 69.44 -26.88 -57.42
N ASP A 303 69.61 -28.06 -58.02
CA ASP A 303 68.55 -29.07 -58.12
C ASP A 303 68.07 -29.49 -56.72
N LEU A 304 69.00 -29.76 -55.80
CA LEU A 304 68.69 -30.10 -54.41
C LEU A 304 67.94 -28.95 -53.70
N ALA A 305 68.32 -27.70 -53.93
CA ALA A 305 67.63 -26.54 -53.35
C ALA A 305 66.21 -26.38 -53.89
N ILE A 306 66.01 -26.63 -55.20
CA ILE A 306 64.69 -26.61 -55.83
C ILE A 306 63.79 -27.71 -55.24
N ASP A 307 64.33 -28.90 -55.03
CA ASP A 307 63.60 -30.02 -54.42
C ASP A 307 63.23 -29.73 -52.95
N THR A 308 64.14 -29.16 -52.16
CA THR A 308 63.86 -28.74 -50.78
C THR A 308 62.77 -27.66 -50.73
N VAL A 309 62.83 -26.63 -51.57
CA VAL A 309 61.78 -25.60 -51.66
C VAL A 309 60.43 -26.24 -51.99
N ARG A 310 60.38 -27.15 -52.97
CA ARG A 310 59.14 -27.84 -53.35
C ARG A 310 58.59 -28.67 -52.20
N LYS A 311 59.45 -29.38 -51.47
CA LYS A 311 59.05 -30.17 -50.30
C LYS A 311 58.45 -29.31 -49.19
N VAL A 312 59.09 -28.18 -48.86
CA VAL A 312 58.58 -27.24 -47.85
C VAL A 312 57.26 -26.59 -48.28
N ILE A 313 57.11 -26.24 -49.56
CA ILE A 313 55.85 -25.71 -50.11
C ILE A 313 54.71 -26.74 -50.06
N THR A 314 55.02 -28.04 -50.12
CA THR A 314 54.00 -29.10 -49.96
C THR A 314 53.65 -29.40 -48.50
N GLU A 315 54.51 -29.07 -47.53
CA GLU A 315 54.29 -29.28 -46.09
C GLU A 315 53.61 -28.08 -45.43
N LEU A 316 53.97 -26.86 -45.81
CA LEU A 316 53.15 -25.68 -45.59
C LEU A 316 51.89 -25.82 -46.42
N ARG A 317 50.74 -25.37 -45.91
CA ARG A 317 49.47 -25.31 -46.66
C ARG A 317 49.75 -25.02 -48.15
N PRO A 318 49.37 -25.91 -49.10
CA PRO A 318 49.74 -25.71 -50.48
C PRO A 318 49.11 -24.41 -50.94
N SER A 319 49.93 -23.40 -51.26
CA SER A 319 49.46 -22.20 -51.94
C SER A 319 48.79 -22.54 -53.29
N VAL A 320 49.09 -23.73 -53.83
CA VAL A 320 48.40 -24.39 -54.94
C VAL A 320 46.90 -24.59 -54.66
N LEU A 321 46.50 -24.96 -53.43
CA LEU A 321 45.10 -25.13 -53.06
C LEU A 321 44.34 -23.81 -53.10
N ASP A 322 44.99 -22.72 -52.66
CA ASP A 322 44.41 -21.38 -52.63
C ASP A 322 44.40 -20.72 -54.03
N GLN A 323 45.30 -21.10 -54.95
CA GLN A 323 45.44 -20.51 -56.29
C GLN A 323 44.75 -21.30 -57.42
N LEU A 324 44.68 -22.63 -57.31
CA LEU A 324 44.20 -23.52 -58.37
C LEU A 324 42.93 -24.28 -57.97
N GLY A 325 42.56 -24.24 -56.69
CA GLY A 325 41.46 -25.04 -56.14
C GLY A 325 41.88 -26.50 -55.90
N VAL A 326 41.05 -27.22 -55.14
CA VAL A 326 41.36 -28.57 -54.65
C VAL A 326 41.59 -29.60 -55.74
N TRP A 327 40.77 -29.58 -56.79
CA TRP A 327 40.83 -30.56 -57.87
C TRP A 327 42.12 -30.46 -58.68
N ALA A 328 42.46 -29.25 -59.13
CA ALA A 328 43.71 -29.00 -59.85
C ALA A 328 44.94 -29.20 -58.97
N ALA A 329 44.84 -28.92 -57.66
CA ALA A 329 45.92 -29.20 -56.72
C ALA A 329 46.22 -30.70 -56.60
N LEU A 330 45.20 -31.56 -56.63
CA LEU A 330 45.36 -33.03 -56.57
C LEU A 330 46.04 -33.59 -57.83
N GLU A 331 45.58 -33.19 -59.02
CA GLU A 331 46.21 -33.60 -60.29
C GLU A 331 47.69 -33.16 -60.34
N TRP A 332 47.95 -31.91 -59.94
CA TRP A 332 49.30 -31.39 -59.88
C TRP A 332 50.17 -32.19 -58.89
N TYR A 333 49.66 -32.51 -57.71
CA TYR A 333 50.40 -33.26 -56.69
C TYR A 333 50.73 -34.69 -57.14
N ALA A 334 49.78 -35.39 -57.75
CA ALA A 334 50.02 -36.72 -58.34
C ALA A 334 51.14 -36.70 -59.39
N GLY A 335 51.17 -35.69 -60.26
CA GLY A 335 52.24 -35.52 -61.25
C GLY A 335 53.61 -35.19 -60.63
N GLN A 336 53.66 -34.54 -59.47
CA GLN A 336 54.92 -34.34 -58.73
C GLN A 336 55.42 -35.65 -58.10
N VAL A 337 54.51 -36.46 -57.54
CA VAL A 337 54.86 -37.76 -56.95
C VAL A 337 55.42 -38.70 -58.02
N GLU A 338 54.78 -38.79 -59.19
CA GLU A 338 55.24 -39.60 -60.31
C GLU A 338 56.66 -39.23 -60.75
N ARG A 339 56.96 -37.93 -60.87
CA ARG A 339 58.31 -37.44 -61.22
C ARG A 339 59.36 -37.79 -60.16
N ARG A 340 58.96 -37.82 -58.89
CA ARG A 340 59.88 -38.02 -57.75
C ARG A 340 60.17 -39.50 -57.50
N THR A 341 59.16 -40.36 -57.58
CA THR A 341 59.28 -41.78 -57.24
C THR A 341 59.49 -42.67 -58.45
N GLY A 342 59.18 -42.17 -59.66
CA GLY A 342 59.15 -42.95 -60.88
C GLY A 342 57.96 -43.92 -60.96
N LEU A 343 57.02 -43.85 -60.02
CA LEU A 343 55.79 -44.65 -60.03
C LEU A 343 54.75 -43.96 -60.91
N ALA A 344 54.13 -44.72 -61.84
CA ALA A 344 53.05 -44.20 -62.65
C ALA A 344 51.86 -43.81 -61.76
N CYS A 345 51.50 -42.53 -61.72
CA CYS A 345 50.37 -42.02 -60.96
C CYS A 345 49.34 -41.40 -61.90
N GLU A 346 48.20 -42.07 -62.07
CA GLU A 346 47.08 -41.55 -62.85
C GLU A 346 46.04 -40.93 -61.90
N CYS A 347 45.77 -39.63 -62.06
CA CYS A 347 44.72 -38.94 -61.32
C CYS A 347 43.47 -38.87 -62.21
N VAL A 348 42.40 -39.57 -61.82
CA VAL A 348 41.13 -39.57 -62.53
C VAL A 348 40.10 -38.87 -61.66
N LEU A 349 39.65 -37.69 -62.11
CA LEU A 349 38.60 -36.92 -61.44
C LEU A 349 37.27 -37.10 -62.18
N ASP A 350 36.19 -37.31 -61.42
CA ASP A 350 34.85 -37.33 -61.98
C ASP A 350 34.46 -35.93 -62.47
N PRO A 351 34.06 -35.74 -63.75
CA PRO A 351 33.67 -34.44 -64.29
C PRO A 351 32.58 -33.74 -63.49
N HIS A 352 31.66 -34.47 -62.86
CA HIS A 352 30.61 -33.90 -62.00
C HIS A 352 31.13 -33.49 -60.63
N ALA A 353 32.24 -34.08 -60.15
CA ALA A 353 32.88 -33.70 -58.90
C ALA A 353 33.68 -32.41 -59.04
N VAL A 354 34.29 -32.16 -60.21
CA VAL A 354 35.08 -30.95 -60.48
C VAL A 354 34.23 -29.67 -60.43
N ASP A 355 32.96 -29.75 -60.81
CA ASP A 355 31.99 -28.64 -60.72
C ASP A 355 31.46 -28.39 -59.30
N THR A 356 31.82 -29.25 -58.33
CA THR A 356 31.38 -29.11 -56.94
C THR A 356 32.30 -28.17 -56.17
N GLU A 357 31.77 -27.04 -55.70
CA GLU A 357 32.48 -26.15 -54.79
C GLU A 357 32.64 -26.79 -53.41
N LEU A 358 33.89 -27.10 -53.04
CA LEU A 358 34.25 -27.55 -51.71
C LEU A 358 34.66 -26.36 -50.85
N ASP A 359 34.17 -26.31 -49.62
CA ASP A 359 34.61 -25.30 -48.66
C ASP A 359 36.13 -25.48 -48.33
N PRO A 360 36.79 -24.43 -47.82
CA PRO A 360 38.24 -24.46 -47.61
C PRO A 360 38.71 -25.54 -46.63
N GLU A 361 37.89 -25.93 -45.65
CA GLU A 361 38.25 -26.96 -44.68
C GLU A 361 38.22 -28.35 -45.33
N ARG A 362 37.16 -28.65 -46.08
CA ARG A 362 37.05 -29.92 -46.83
C ARG A 362 38.10 -30.04 -47.92
N SER A 363 38.37 -28.94 -48.63
CA SER A 363 39.43 -28.88 -49.64
C SER A 363 40.80 -29.23 -49.04
N THR A 364 41.10 -28.68 -47.86
CA THR A 364 42.36 -28.97 -47.15
C THR A 364 42.40 -30.41 -46.66
N ALA A 365 41.30 -30.94 -46.13
CA ALA A 365 41.23 -32.31 -45.62
C ALA A 365 41.41 -33.35 -46.74
N LEU A 366 40.72 -33.16 -47.87
CA LEU A 366 40.83 -34.04 -49.04
C LEU A 366 42.27 -34.05 -49.56
N PHE A 367 42.89 -32.87 -49.69
CA PHE A 367 44.27 -32.76 -50.13
C PHE A 367 45.24 -33.48 -49.18
N ARG A 368 45.07 -33.34 -47.86
CA ARG A 368 45.90 -34.03 -46.85
C ARG A 368 45.74 -35.54 -46.88
N ILE A 369 44.53 -36.06 -47.13
CA ILE A 369 44.30 -37.50 -47.25
C ILE A 369 45.07 -38.07 -48.44
N VAL A 370 45.00 -37.41 -49.60
CA VAL A 370 45.73 -37.85 -50.80
C VAL A 370 47.23 -37.69 -50.62
N GLN A 371 47.67 -36.62 -49.96
CA GLN A 371 49.07 -36.42 -49.60
C GLN A 371 49.60 -37.57 -48.75
N GLU A 372 48.91 -37.93 -47.66
CA GLU A 372 49.31 -39.02 -46.78
C GLU A 372 49.29 -40.39 -47.48
N ALA A 373 48.32 -40.63 -48.37
CA ALA A 373 48.18 -41.88 -49.10
C ALA A 373 49.27 -42.11 -50.17
N LEU A 374 49.96 -41.05 -50.60
CA LEU A 374 50.99 -41.07 -51.64
C LEU A 374 52.42 -40.86 -51.10
N THR A 375 52.56 -40.70 -49.78
CA THR A 375 53.83 -40.81 -49.03
C THR A 375 54.07 -42.23 -48.58
#